data_AF-A0A7H8PWV6-F1
#
_entry.id   AF-A0A7H8PWV6-F1
#
_cell.length_a   1.000
_cell.length_b   1.000
_cell.length_c   1.000
_cell.angle_alpha   90.00
_cell.angle_beta   90.00
_cell.angle_gamma   90.00
#
_symmetry.space_group_name_H-M   'P 1'
#
loop_
_entity.id
_entity.type
_entity.pdbx_description
1 polymer ?
#
loop_
_entity_poly.entity_id
_entity_poly.type
_entity_poly.pdbx_seq_one_letter_code
_entity_poly.pdbx_strand_id
1 'polypeptide(L)'
;MNKQIILTLIGAIAIVIAAIFGSSVNAQQIVTVDPGDGWLNASEGYQEKVTWRVASKGGAASPRGVFVNLDNNKELAVVDRILEFSGDRGVVTEVVQISPEQARSWHAKGVRRVGYRRVFAGAAGSLSNHILFDLNASGRLAQVQASPPSQTVSSKSRQMMLAWSLDGDIGSINAVSESGQFLVGDRVVYEVSQPLVAEGQSTLKETVMLPPGLVDDLVANGIYQLRYTRTFVDDKDTRRSASVDIRLTQ
;
A
#
# COMPACT_ATOMS: atom_id res chain seq x y z
N MET A 1 11.05 -15.51 78.01
CA MET A 1 10.38 -15.93 76.77
C MET A 1 11.34 -15.73 75.61
N ASN A 2 11.76 -16.80 74.94
CA ASN A 2 12.96 -16.82 74.11
C ASN A 2 12.71 -16.11 72.77
N LYS A 3 13.42 -15.00 72.51
CA LYS A 3 13.23 -14.13 71.33
C LYS A 3 13.37 -14.90 70.00
N GLN A 4 14.08 -16.01 70.01
CA GLN A 4 14.21 -16.90 68.85
C GLN A 4 12.88 -17.61 68.47
N ILE A 5 12.02 -17.99 69.43
CA ILE A 5 10.76 -18.70 69.12
C ILE A 5 9.73 -17.77 68.47
N ILE A 6 9.73 -16.48 68.83
CA ILE A 6 8.83 -15.47 68.25
C ILE A 6 9.23 -15.15 66.80
N LEU A 7 10.53 -15.10 66.50
CA LEU A 7 11.03 -14.85 65.14
C LEU A 7 10.74 -16.01 64.17
N THR A 8 10.81 -17.26 64.65
CA THR A 8 10.45 -18.42 63.81
C THR A 8 8.95 -18.51 63.51
N LEU A 9 8.10 -18.12 64.48
CA LEU A 9 6.64 -18.11 64.28
C LEU A 9 6.19 -17.02 63.29
N ILE A 10 6.80 -15.83 63.35
CA ILE A 10 6.49 -14.73 62.43
C ILE A 10 6.99 -15.04 61.01
N GLY A 11 8.15 -15.70 60.88
CA GLY A 11 8.67 -16.16 59.59
C GLY A 11 7.77 -17.22 58.92
N ALA A 12 7.22 -18.16 59.70
CA ALA A 12 6.32 -19.18 59.17
C ALA A 12 4.96 -18.62 58.72
N ILE A 13 4.41 -17.63 59.44
CA ILE A 13 3.15 -16.97 59.07
C ILE A 13 3.32 -16.09 57.83
N ALA A 14 4.46 -15.42 57.66
CA ALA A 14 4.76 -14.61 56.48
C ALA A 14 4.87 -15.45 55.19
N ILE A 15 5.40 -16.68 55.27
CA ILE A 15 5.49 -17.61 54.12
C ILE A 15 4.11 -18.15 53.75
N VAL A 16 3.24 -18.43 54.73
CA VAL A 16 1.87 -18.89 54.48
C VAL A 16 1.01 -17.76 53.87
N ILE A 17 1.16 -16.51 54.32
CA ILE A 17 0.45 -15.36 53.72
C ILE A 17 0.97 -15.04 52.31
N ALA A 18 2.28 -15.16 52.06
CA ALA A 18 2.84 -15.01 50.72
C ALA A 18 2.43 -16.15 49.76
N ALA A 19 2.20 -17.37 50.26
CA ALA A 19 1.68 -18.49 49.46
C ALA A 19 0.18 -18.37 49.16
N ILE A 20 -0.60 -17.71 50.02
CA ILE A 20 -2.05 -17.52 49.84
C ILE A 20 -2.36 -16.26 49.00
N PHE A 21 -1.52 -15.22 49.03
CA PHE A 21 -1.74 -13.95 48.31
C PHE A 21 -0.75 -13.66 47.17
N GLY A 22 0.31 -14.45 47.01
CA GLY A 22 1.41 -14.15 46.07
C GLY A 22 1.46 -15.07 44.86
N SER A 23 0.43 -15.07 44.02
CA SER A 23 0.57 -15.45 42.59
C SER A 23 -0.62 -15.03 41.72
N SER A 24 -1.16 -13.82 41.90
CA SER A 24 -1.76 -13.13 40.75
C SER A 24 -0.63 -12.54 39.88
N VAL A 25 0.20 -13.42 39.32
CA VAL A 25 0.95 -13.05 38.12
C VAL A 25 -0.14 -12.84 37.09
N ASN A 26 -0.52 -11.58 36.85
CA ASN A 26 -1.49 -11.22 35.81
C ASN A 26 -1.08 -12.01 34.58
N ALA A 27 -1.91 -12.97 34.16
CA ALA A 27 -1.63 -13.81 33.01
C ALA A 27 -1.61 -12.87 31.82
N GLN A 28 -0.44 -12.38 31.44
CA GLN A 28 -0.31 -11.38 30.41
C GLN A 28 -0.57 -12.06 29.07
N GLN A 29 -1.73 -11.78 28.49
CA GLN A 29 -2.03 -12.22 27.13
C GLN A 29 -1.17 -11.42 26.15
N ILE A 30 -0.61 -12.10 25.15
CA ILE A 30 0.16 -11.50 24.05
C ILE A 30 -0.43 -11.98 22.73
N VAL A 31 -0.62 -11.06 21.79
CA VAL A 31 -1.10 -11.35 20.44
C VAL A 31 -0.16 -10.65 19.46
N THR A 32 0.45 -11.41 18.56
CA THR A 32 1.18 -10.87 17.40
C THR A 32 0.54 -11.35 16.11
N VAL A 33 0.70 -10.57 15.04
CA VAL A 33 0.13 -10.84 13.73
C VAL A 33 1.20 -10.68 12.67
N ASP A 34 1.09 -11.48 11.62
CA ASP A 34 2.03 -11.54 10.51
C ASP A 34 1.27 -11.84 9.21
N PRO A 35 1.33 -10.98 8.19
CA PRO A 35 2.04 -9.69 8.20
C PRO A 35 1.37 -8.67 9.14
N GLY A 36 2.15 -7.69 9.62
CA GLY A 36 1.63 -6.55 10.37
C GLY A 36 1.08 -5.43 9.47
N ASP A 37 1.56 -5.38 8.23
CA ASP A 37 1.18 -4.40 7.21
C ASP A 37 0.86 -5.12 5.90
N GLY A 38 -0.19 -4.68 5.20
CA GLY A 38 -0.61 -5.23 3.92
C GLY A 38 -0.62 -4.16 2.82
N TRP A 39 -0.13 -4.54 1.64
CA TRP A 39 -0.20 -3.70 0.45
C TRP A 39 -1.51 -3.96 -0.30
N LEU A 40 -2.24 -2.91 -0.64
CA LEU A 40 -3.45 -3.04 -1.46
C LEU A 40 -3.25 -2.66 -2.94
N ASN A 41 -3.52 -3.60 -3.85
CA ASN A 41 -3.50 -3.39 -5.30
C ASN A 41 -4.93 -3.04 -5.78
N ALA A 42 -5.09 -2.11 -6.71
CA ALA A 42 -6.41 -1.67 -7.14
C ALA A 42 -7.11 -2.55 -8.18
N SER A 43 -6.34 -3.31 -8.93
CA SER A 43 -6.85 -4.25 -9.93
C SER A 43 -7.13 -5.60 -9.30
N GLU A 44 -6.34 -5.98 -8.29
CA GLU A 44 -6.37 -7.32 -7.69
C GLU A 44 -6.91 -7.33 -6.25
N GLY A 45 -6.95 -6.18 -5.59
CA GLY A 45 -7.33 -6.03 -4.19
C GLY A 45 -6.19 -6.42 -3.26
N TYR A 46 -6.55 -7.06 -2.16
CA TYR A 46 -5.62 -7.72 -1.26
C TYR A 46 -6.15 -9.12 -0.95
N GLN A 47 -5.27 -10.12 -1.00
CA GLN A 47 -5.59 -11.46 -0.52
C GLN A 47 -4.32 -12.11 0.03
N GLU A 48 -4.29 -12.35 1.33
CA GLU A 48 -3.13 -12.98 1.96
C GLU A 48 -3.52 -13.87 3.14
N LYS A 49 -2.68 -14.87 3.40
CA LYS A 49 -2.78 -15.68 4.60
C LYS A 49 -2.14 -14.94 5.77
N VAL A 50 -2.95 -14.67 6.77
CA VAL A 50 -2.56 -13.99 8.01
C VAL A 50 -2.36 -15.02 9.11
N THR A 51 -1.29 -14.85 9.87
CA THR A 51 -0.93 -15.70 11.01
C THR A 51 -0.98 -14.91 12.30
N TRP A 52 -1.88 -15.31 13.19
CA TRP A 52 -1.99 -14.80 14.55
C TRP A 52 -1.28 -15.75 15.50
N ARG A 53 -0.32 -15.21 16.27
CA ARG A 53 0.36 -15.96 17.34
C ARG A 53 -0.13 -15.41 18.67
N VAL A 54 -0.75 -16.26 19.47
CA VAL A 54 -1.40 -15.86 20.72
C VAL A 54 -0.79 -16.65 21.87
N ALA A 55 -0.42 -15.95 22.94
CA ALA A 55 -0.13 -16.54 24.24
C ALA A 55 -1.22 -16.11 25.21
N SER A 56 -2.04 -17.06 25.67
CA SER A 56 -3.15 -16.84 26.60
C SER A 56 -3.34 -18.10 27.43
N LYS A 57 -3.25 -17.97 28.76
CA LYS A 57 -3.39 -19.12 29.67
C LYS A 57 -4.76 -19.78 29.50
N GLY A 58 -4.77 -21.08 29.23
CA GLY A 58 -6.01 -21.85 29.02
C GLY A 58 -6.71 -21.62 27.67
N GLY A 59 -6.06 -20.94 26.72
CA GLY A 59 -6.59 -20.68 25.38
C GLY A 59 -7.23 -19.30 25.21
N ALA A 60 -7.63 -19.01 23.98
CA ALA A 60 -8.44 -17.84 23.64
C ALA A 60 -9.19 -18.06 22.32
N ALA A 61 -10.29 -17.33 22.15
CA ALA A 61 -11.08 -17.32 20.93
C ALA A 61 -11.28 -15.89 20.42
N SER A 62 -11.36 -15.75 19.10
CA SER A 62 -11.75 -14.55 18.39
C SER A 62 -12.96 -14.87 17.51
N PRO A 63 -14.17 -14.42 17.87
CA PRO A 63 -15.39 -14.84 17.17
C PRO A 63 -15.49 -14.29 15.74
N ARG A 64 -14.84 -13.14 15.47
CA ARG A 64 -14.88 -12.45 14.19
C ARG A 64 -13.68 -11.54 14.01
N GLY A 65 -13.35 -11.25 12.76
CA GLY A 65 -12.46 -10.15 12.39
C GLY A 65 -13.27 -8.93 11.97
N VAL A 66 -12.71 -7.73 12.13
CA VAL A 66 -13.39 -6.49 11.77
C VAL A 66 -12.42 -5.58 11.02
N PHE A 67 -12.82 -5.15 9.83
CA PHE A 67 -12.17 -4.03 9.14
C PHE A 67 -12.62 -2.74 9.80
N VAL A 68 -11.67 -1.90 10.20
CA VAL A 68 -11.94 -0.63 10.87
C VAL A 68 -11.22 0.51 10.17
N ASN A 69 -11.82 1.70 10.16
CA ASN A 69 -11.08 2.91 9.85
C ASN A 69 -10.22 3.25 11.07
N LEU A 70 -8.90 3.25 10.93
CA LEU A 70 -7.98 3.50 12.04
C LEU A 70 -7.94 4.98 12.48
N ASP A 71 -8.45 5.89 11.65
CA ASP A 71 -8.47 7.33 11.96
C ASP A 71 -9.62 7.68 12.93
N ASN A 72 -10.72 6.92 12.92
CA ASN A 72 -11.89 7.20 13.77
C ASN A 72 -12.52 5.96 14.44
N ASN A 73 -11.86 4.80 14.30
CA ASN A 73 -12.25 3.50 14.85
C ASN A 73 -13.64 2.98 14.42
N LYS A 74 -14.25 3.54 13.35
CA LYS A 74 -15.53 3.03 12.83
C LYS A 74 -15.33 1.70 12.12
N GLU A 75 -16.25 0.77 12.35
CA GLU A 75 -16.30 -0.49 11.62
C GLU A 75 -16.70 -0.25 10.17
N LEU A 76 -15.98 -0.92 9.27
CA LEU A 76 -16.15 -0.83 7.82
C LEU A 76 -16.79 -2.09 7.26
N ALA A 77 -16.38 -3.25 7.76
CA ALA A 77 -16.91 -4.56 7.41
C ALA A 77 -16.55 -5.60 8.48
N VAL A 78 -17.32 -6.67 8.56
CA VAL A 78 -17.12 -7.77 9.51
C VAL A 78 -16.84 -9.06 8.75
N VAL A 79 -15.92 -9.87 9.28
CA VAL A 79 -15.62 -11.22 8.81
C VAL A 79 -16.04 -12.20 9.92
N ASP A 80 -17.22 -12.80 9.74
CA ASP A 80 -17.80 -13.75 10.70
C ASP A 80 -17.15 -15.13 10.57
N ARG A 81 -15.93 -15.22 11.11
CA ARG A 81 -15.16 -16.45 11.20
C ARG A 81 -14.53 -16.57 12.57
N ILE A 82 -14.85 -17.66 13.27
CA ILE A 82 -14.25 -17.95 14.58
C ILE A 82 -12.83 -18.48 14.38
N LEU A 83 -11.89 -17.95 15.16
CA LEU A 83 -10.56 -18.51 15.36
C LEU A 83 -10.37 -18.82 16.83
N GLU A 84 -9.93 -20.03 17.15
CA GLU A 84 -9.74 -20.45 18.53
C GLU A 84 -8.56 -21.42 18.64
N PHE A 85 -7.99 -21.49 19.83
CA PHE A 85 -7.00 -22.49 20.20
C PHE A 85 -7.12 -22.84 21.68
N SER A 86 -6.69 -24.04 22.02
CA SER A 86 -6.58 -24.53 23.39
C SER A 86 -5.11 -24.57 23.83
N GLY A 87 -4.88 -24.54 25.15
CA GLY A 87 -3.54 -24.47 25.74
C GLY A 87 -3.01 -23.04 25.88
N ASP A 88 -1.80 -22.90 26.41
CA ASP A 88 -1.29 -21.57 26.82
C ASP A 88 -0.74 -20.74 25.65
N ARG A 89 -0.51 -21.36 24.49
CA ARG A 89 -0.04 -20.72 23.25
C ARG A 89 -0.68 -21.38 22.03
N GLY A 90 -1.01 -20.58 21.02
CA GLY A 90 -1.58 -21.05 19.77
C GLY A 90 -1.16 -20.21 18.57
N VAL A 91 -1.21 -20.84 17.41
CA VAL A 91 -1.03 -20.20 16.12
C VAL A 91 -2.27 -20.49 15.29
N VAL A 92 -3.01 -19.44 14.95
CA VAL A 92 -4.23 -19.55 14.13
C VAL A 92 -4.04 -18.75 12.87
N THR A 93 -4.58 -19.24 11.76
CA THR A 93 -4.43 -18.60 10.46
C THR A 93 -5.76 -18.41 9.77
N GLU A 94 -5.85 -17.37 8.96
CA GLU A 94 -7.00 -17.08 8.12
C GLU A 94 -6.56 -16.40 6.83
N VAL A 95 -7.44 -16.38 5.83
CA VAL A 95 -7.23 -15.57 4.62
C VAL A 95 -7.98 -14.27 4.83
N VAL A 96 -7.26 -13.15 4.74
CA VAL A 96 -7.84 -11.81 4.76
C VAL A 96 -7.91 -11.32 3.33
N GLN A 97 -9.09 -10.87 2.93
CA GLN A 97 -9.34 -10.42 1.58
C GLN A 97 -10.05 -9.06 1.59
N ILE A 98 -9.58 -8.16 0.74
CA ILE A 98 -10.23 -6.89 0.43
C ILE A 98 -10.39 -6.85 -1.09
N SER A 99 -11.63 -6.82 -1.57
CA SER A 99 -11.88 -6.64 -3.00
C SER A 99 -11.50 -5.23 -3.47
N PRO A 100 -11.10 -5.06 -4.74
CA PRO A 100 -10.96 -3.75 -5.36
C PRO A 100 -12.15 -2.80 -5.10
N GLU A 101 -13.38 -3.32 -5.18
CA GLU A 101 -14.61 -2.55 -5.00
C GLU A 101 -14.76 -2.05 -3.56
N GLN A 102 -14.45 -2.89 -2.57
CA GLN A 102 -14.48 -2.51 -1.16
C GLN A 102 -13.47 -1.40 -0.87
N ALA A 103 -12.22 -1.56 -1.32
CA ALA A 103 -11.18 -0.58 -1.08
C ALA A 103 -11.49 0.77 -1.75
N ARG A 104 -11.98 0.75 -3.00
CA ARG A 104 -12.46 1.96 -3.70
C ARG A 104 -13.62 2.63 -2.96
N SER A 105 -14.59 1.85 -2.47
CA SER A 105 -15.74 2.36 -1.71
C SER A 105 -15.30 3.03 -0.40
N TRP A 106 -14.36 2.43 0.34
CA TRP A 106 -13.82 3.02 1.57
C TRP A 106 -13.03 4.30 1.28
N HIS A 107 -12.17 4.29 0.26
CA HIS A 107 -11.42 5.47 -0.14
C HIS A 107 -12.35 6.63 -0.55
N ALA A 108 -13.40 6.36 -1.33
CA ALA A 108 -14.40 7.36 -1.72
C ALA A 108 -15.15 7.95 -0.51
N LYS A 109 -15.27 7.20 0.58
CA LYS A 109 -15.84 7.66 1.87
C LYS A 109 -14.83 8.37 2.77
N GLY A 110 -13.62 8.67 2.26
CA GLY A 110 -12.58 9.37 3.00
C GLY A 110 -11.73 8.50 3.92
N VAL A 111 -11.86 7.17 3.87
CA VAL A 111 -11.00 6.27 4.65
C VAL A 111 -9.61 6.23 4.03
N ARG A 112 -8.57 6.43 4.84
CA ARG A 112 -7.16 6.37 4.40
C ARG A 112 -6.35 5.28 5.07
N ARG A 113 -6.71 4.89 6.30
CA ARG A 113 -6.03 3.80 7.00
C ARG A 113 -7.05 2.77 7.43
N VAL A 114 -6.93 1.56 6.90
CA VAL A 114 -7.80 0.44 7.25
C VAL A 114 -7.03 -0.51 8.14
N GLY A 115 -7.63 -0.94 9.24
CA GLY A 115 -7.11 -1.98 10.10
C GLY A 115 -7.95 -3.24 9.95
N TYR A 116 -7.35 -4.40 9.72
CA TYR A 116 -8.05 -5.67 9.97
C TYR A 116 -7.75 -6.14 11.39
N ARG A 117 -8.71 -5.98 12.30
CA ARG A 117 -8.54 -6.21 13.73
C ARG A 117 -9.17 -7.53 14.15
N ARG A 118 -8.44 -8.29 14.96
CA ARG A 118 -8.96 -9.41 15.75
C ARG A 118 -8.83 -9.08 17.22
N VAL A 119 -9.84 -9.49 17.99
CA VAL A 119 -9.81 -9.48 19.46
C VAL A 119 -9.86 -10.93 19.91
N PHE A 120 -8.83 -11.37 20.64
CA PHE A 120 -8.79 -12.70 21.25
C PHE A 120 -9.13 -12.56 22.73
N ALA A 121 -10.13 -13.31 23.20
CA ALA A 121 -10.56 -13.33 24.59
C ALA A 121 -10.43 -14.74 25.18
N GLY A 122 -9.94 -14.82 26.41
CA GLY A 122 -9.77 -16.06 27.17
C GLY A 122 -9.71 -15.78 28.69
N ALA A 123 -9.37 -16.80 29.48
CA ALA A 123 -9.28 -16.66 30.94
C ALA A 123 -8.20 -15.65 31.39
N ALA A 124 -7.19 -15.42 30.54
CA ALA A 124 -6.12 -14.45 30.77
C ALA A 124 -6.51 -13.00 30.42
N GLY A 125 -7.72 -12.76 29.90
CA GLY A 125 -8.22 -11.44 29.52
C GLY A 125 -8.57 -11.34 28.04
N SER A 126 -8.50 -10.12 27.50
CA SER A 126 -8.75 -9.87 26.09
C SER A 126 -7.70 -8.93 25.53
N LEU A 127 -7.15 -9.29 24.36
CA LEU A 127 -6.18 -8.47 23.66
C LEU A 127 -6.51 -8.42 22.17
N SER A 128 -6.40 -7.23 21.60
CA SER A 128 -6.57 -7.00 20.17
C SER A 128 -5.24 -6.75 19.47
N ASN A 129 -5.12 -7.23 18.25
CA ASN A 129 -4.08 -6.79 17.33
C ASN A 129 -4.67 -6.62 15.92
N HIS A 130 -3.95 -5.97 15.02
CA HIS A 130 -4.45 -5.65 13.69
C HIS A 130 -3.36 -5.65 12.63
N ILE A 131 -3.78 -5.80 11.39
CA ILE A 131 -2.99 -5.56 10.19
C ILE A 131 -3.35 -4.17 9.68
N LEU A 132 -2.37 -3.34 9.35
CA LEU A 132 -2.59 -2.04 8.74
C LEU A 132 -2.56 -2.15 7.21
N PHE A 133 -3.55 -1.52 6.58
CA PHE A 133 -3.59 -1.25 5.14
C PHE A 133 -3.64 0.25 4.94
N ASP A 134 -2.63 0.79 4.26
CA ASP A 134 -2.57 2.21 3.92
C ASP A 134 -3.24 2.45 2.54
N LEU A 135 -4.41 3.11 2.55
CA LEU A 135 -5.14 3.58 1.37
C LEU A 135 -4.76 5.04 0.99
N ASN A 136 -3.87 5.71 1.71
CA ASN A 136 -3.18 6.91 1.19
C ASN A 136 -1.99 6.49 0.32
N ALA A 137 -1.26 5.45 0.73
CA ALA A 137 -0.21 4.85 -0.08
C ALA A 137 -0.75 4.31 -1.42
N SER A 138 -2.06 4.11 -1.53
CA SER A 138 -2.70 3.69 -2.77
C SER A 138 -2.90 4.82 -3.81
N GLY A 139 -2.51 6.07 -3.58
CA GLY A 139 -2.46 7.09 -4.65
C GLY A 139 -1.32 6.90 -5.66
N ARG A 140 -0.57 5.80 -5.54
CA ARG A 140 0.68 5.55 -6.25
C ARG A 140 0.47 5.31 -7.74
N LEU A 141 1.44 5.74 -8.53
CA LEU A 141 1.50 5.49 -9.96
C LEU A 141 1.82 4.01 -10.23
N ALA A 142 0.82 3.27 -10.69
CA ALA A 142 0.95 1.85 -11.02
C ALA A 142 1.46 1.68 -12.47
N GLN A 143 0.89 2.43 -13.41
CA GLN A 143 1.18 2.33 -14.84
C GLN A 143 1.00 3.66 -15.56
N VAL A 144 1.66 3.81 -16.70
CA VAL A 144 1.45 4.92 -17.65
C VAL A 144 1.35 4.32 -19.04
N GLN A 145 0.42 4.82 -19.86
CA GLN A 145 0.32 4.48 -21.27
C GLN A 145 0.18 5.75 -22.11
N ALA A 146 0.69 5.68 -23.34
CA ALA A 146 0.58 6.75 -24.30
C ALA A 146 -0.44 6.39 -25.38
N SER A 147 -1.20 7.38 -25.85
CA SER A 147 -2.16 7.24 -26.95
C SER A 147 -2.11 8.43 -27.90
N PRO A 148 -2.07 8.21 -29.22
CA PRO A 148 -1.82 6.91 -29.87
C PRO A 148 -0.40 6.41 -29.58
N PRO A 149 -0.14 5.08 -29.66
CA PRO A 149 1.19 4.50 -29.43
C PRO A 149 2.18 4.82 -30.56
N SER A 150 1.69 5.29 -31.72
CA SER A 150 2.54 5.76 -32.80
C SER A 150 1.94 6.95 -33.55
N GLN A 151 2.81 7.80 -34.12
CA GLN A 151 2.43 8.97 -34.92
C GLN A 151 3.34 9.15 -36.13
N THR A 152 2.88 9.96 -37.10
CA THR A 152 3.69 10.42 -38.23
C THR A 152 3.80 11.93 -38.17
N VAL A 153 5.02 12.44 -38.31
CA VAL A 153 5.32 13.88 -38.35
C VAL A 153 6.08 14.20 -39.64
N SER A 154 5.79 15.36 -40.21
CA SER A 154 6.51 15.89 -41.37
C SER A 154 7.12 17.25 -41.09
N SER A 155 8.02 17.69 -41.97
CA SER A 155 8.61 19.04 -41.95
C SER A 155 7.54 20.14 -41.94
N LYS A 156 6.38 19.87 -42.57
CA LYS A 156 5.25 20.80 -42.67
C LYS A 156 4.37 20.79 -41.42
N SER A 157 4.05 19.61 -40.89
CA SER A 157 3.09 19.47 -39.78
C SER A 157 3.75 19.76 -38.42
N ARG A 158 4.95 19.19 -38.15
CA ARG A 158 5.77 19.33 -36.91
C ARG A 158 5.06 19.13 -35.56
N GLN A 159 3.74 19.02 -35.55
CA GLN A 159 2.90 18.99 -34.38
C GLN A 159 2.41 17.56 -34.14
N MET A 160 2.42 17.16 -32.89
CA MET A 160 1.86 15.91 -32.39
C MET A 160 0.85 16.20 -31.30
N MET A 161 -0.19 15.38 -31.24
CA MET A 161 -1.18 15.43 -30.17
C MET A 161 -1.20 14.07 -29.48
N LEU A 162 -0.91 14.07 -28.18
CA LEU A 162 -0.70 12.88 -27.37
C LEU A 162 -1.66 12.91 -26.18
N ALA A 163 -2.01 11.74 -25.70
CA ALA A 163 -2.69 11.54 -24.44
C ALA A 163 -1.87 10.57 -23.58
N TRP A 164 -1.54 10.96 -22.37
CA TRP A 164 -0.92 10.12 -21.35
C TRP A 164 -2.01 9.66 -20.39
N SER A 165 -2.31 8.37 -20.39
CA SER A 165 -3.17 7.75 -19.39
C SER A 165 -2.30 7.28 -18.24
N LEU A 166 -2.64 7.70 -17.03
CA LEU A 166 -1.96 7.29 -15.81
C LEU A 166 -2.93 6.42 -15.02
N ASP A 167 -2.52 5.18 -14.76
CA ASP A 167 -3.25 4.27 -13.89
C ASP A 167 -2.57 4.23 -12.53
N GLY A 168 -3.40 4.35 -11.50
CA GLY A 168 -2.98 4.35 -10.12
C GLY A 168 -3.42 3.09 -9.43
N ASP A 169 -2.96 2.93 -8.20
CA ASP A 169 -3.60 1.97 -7.30
C ASP A 169 -5.02 2.51 -6.94
N ILE A 170 -5.28 2.98 -5.73
CA ILE A 170 -6.58 3.51 -5.31
C ILE A 170 -6.53 4.98 -4.95
N GLY A 171 -7.41 5.72 -5.61
CA GLY A 171 -7.67 7.13 -5.34
C GLY A 171 -7.19 8.01 -6.48
N SER A 172 -6.94 9.28 -6.14
CA SER A 172 -6.38 10.27 -7.05
C SER A 172 -4.86 10.12 -7.11
N ILE A 173 -4.29 10.08 -8.30
CA ILE A 173 -2.85 10.06 -8.50
C ILE A 173 -2.36 11.49 -8.58
N ASN A 174 -1.23 11.79 -7.94
CA ASN A 174 -0.50 13.02 -8.21
C ASN A 174 0.85 12.63 -8.78
N ALA A 175 1.10 12.99 -10.04
CA ALA A 175 2.35 12.65 -10.71
C ALA A 175 2.82 13.78 -11.62
N VAL A 176 4.14 13.95 -11.70
CA VAL A 176 4.77 15.00 -12.50
C VAL A 176 5.74 14.39 -13.49
N SER A 177 5.70 14.86 -14.73
CA SER A 177 6.74 14.65 -15.74
C SER A 177 7.40 15.99 -16.02
N GLU A 178 8.64 16.16 -15.58
CA GLU A 178 9.39 17.42 -15.72
C GLU A 178 9.68 17.75 -17.19
N SER A 179 10.02 16.74 -17.98
CA SER A 179 10.28 16.88 -19.41
C SER A 179 9.94 15.61 -20.19
N GLY A 180 9.87 15.75 -21.52
CA GLY A 180 9.81 14.63 -22.46
C GLY A 180 11.00 14.64 -23.41
N GLN A 181 11.40 13.48 -23.89
CA GLN A 181 12.63 13.32 -24.67
C GLN A 181 12.36 12.60 -25.99
N PHE A 182 12.91 13.14 -27.08
CA PHE A 182 13.01 12.45 -28.37
C PHE A 182 14.33 11.74 -28.47
N LEU A 183 14.29 10.45 -28.79
CA LEU A 183 15.46 9.59 -28.87
C LEU A 183 15.62 8.94 -30.24
N VAL A 184 16.88 8.77 -30.63
CA VAL A 184 17.34 7.89 -31.73
C VAL A 184 18.21 6.81 -31.09
N GLY A 185 17.69 5.58 -30.98
CA GLY A 185 18.28 4.60 -30.09
C GLY A 185 18.28 5.15 -28.66
N ASP A 186 19.46 5.26 -28.05
CA ASP A 186 19.64 5.79 -26.68
C ASP A 186 20.07 7.26 -26.64
N ARG A 187 20.23 7.91 -27.80
CA ARG A 187 20.67 9.30 -27.88
C ARG A 187 19.47 10.25 -27.88
N VAL A 188 19.44 11.17 -26.91
CA VAL A 188 18.49 12.30 -26.92
C VAL A 188 18.86 13.27 -28.04
N VAL A 189 17.92 13.52 -28.95
CA VAL A 189 18.07 14.48 -30.06
C VAL A 189 17.33 15.78 -29.82
N TYR A 190 16.29 15.76 -28.98
CA TYR A 190 15.54 16.94 -28.59
C TYR A 190 14.81 16.70 -27.26
N GLU A 191 14.68 17.74 -26.46
CA GLU A 191 13.98 17.71 -25.17
C GLU A 191 12.85 18.73 -25.16
N VAL A 192 11.70 18.30 -24.63
CA VAL A 192 10.52 19.12 -24.39
C VAL A 192 10.52 19.49 -22.91
N SER A 193 10.95 20.72 -22.59
CA SER A 193 11.07 21.19 -21.20
C SER A 193 9.75 21.57 -20.54
N GLN A 194 8.61 21.45 -21.24
CA GLN A 194 7.30 21.78 -20.67
C GLN A 194 6.89 20.67 -19.68
N PRO A 195 6.67 20.99 -18.40
CA PRO A 195 6.24 19.99 -17.44
C PRO A 195 4.78 19.61 -17.67
N LEU A 196 4.44 18.36 -17.35
CA LEU A 196 3.07 17.87 -17.26
C LEU A 196 2.79 17.44 -15.82
N VAL A 197 1.67 17.90 -15.28
CA VAL A 197 1.21 17.58 -13.93
C VAL A 197 -0.12 16.86 -14.04
N ALA A 198 -0.17 15.63 -13.52
CA ALA A 198 -1.38 14.86 -13.34
C ALA A 198 -1.89 15.06 -11.92
N GLU A 199 -3.16 15.46 -11.81
CA GLU A 199 -3.90 15.51 -10.55
C GLU A 199 -5.17 14.67 -10.71
N GLY A 200 -5.32 13.62 -9.90
CA GLY A 200 -6.49 12.75 -9.94
C GLY A 200 -6.39 11.55 -10.86
N GLN A 201 -7.55 11.06 -11.30
CA GLN A 201 -7.67 10.04 -12.34
C GLN A 201 -7.71 10.74 -13.70
N SER A 202 -6.54 11.05 -14.26
CA SER A 202 -6.47 11.94 -15.41
C SER A 202 -5.73 11.35 -16.60
N THR A 203 -6.38 11.39 -17.76
CA THR A 203 -5.70 11.42 -19.06
C THR A 203 -5.17 12.84 -19.30
N LEU A 204 -3.86 12.98 -19.46
CA LEU A 204 -3.22 14.25 -19.77
C LEU A 204 -3.05 14.41 -21.28
N LYS A 205 -3.61 15.48 -21.85
CA LYS A 205 -3.37 15.81 -23.25
C LYS A 205 -2.15 16.69 -23.39
N GLU A 206 -1.28 16.32 -24.31
CA GLU A 206 -0.08 17.07 -24.64
C GLU A 206 -0.08 17.39 -26.13
N THR A 207 0.29 18.63 -26.47
CA THR A 207 0.61 19.01 -27.83
C THR A 207 2.08 19.35 -27.90
N VAL A 208 2.83 18.63 -28.73
CA VAL A 208 4.27 18.84 -28.91
C VAL A 208 4.52 19.40 -30.29
N MET A 209 5.30 20.48 -30.37
CA MET A 209 5.75 21.06 -31.63
C MET A 209 7.27 20.88 -31.75
N LEU A 210 7.71 20.17 -32.79
CA LEU A 210 9.12 20.03 -33.11
C LEU A 210 9.69 21.35 -33.65
N PRO A 211 10.95 21.70 -33.29
CA PRO A 211 11.58 22.90 -33.79
C PRO A 211 11.71 22.88 -35.33
N PRO A 212 11.67 24.05 -35.99
CA PRO A 212 11.93 24.13 -37.42
C PRO A 212 13.30 23.51 -37.78
N GLY A 213 13.39 22.84 -38.94
CA GLY A 213 14.64 22.24 -39.43
C GLY A 213 14.97 20.86 -38.84
N LEU A 214 14.53 20.54 -37.61
CA LEU A 214 14.90 19.27 -36.96
C LEU A 214 14.45 18.03 -37.76
N VAL A 215 13.24 18.04 -38.32
CA VAL A 215 12.74 16.91 -39.13
C VAL A 215 13.57 16.76 -40.40
N ASP A 216 13.88 17.87 -41.07
CA ASP A 216 14.66 17.87 -42.31
C ASP A 216 16.10 17.38 -42.06
N ASP A 217 16.72 17.85 -40.97
CA ASP A 217 18.07 17.44 -40.56
C ASP A 217 18.12 15.94 -40.26
N LEU A 218 17.16 15.42 -39.51
CA LEU A 218 17.11 13.99 -39.17
C LEU A 218 16.91 13.12 -40.41
N VAL A 219 15.98 13.50 -41.30
CA VAL A 219 15.72 12.76 -42.54
C VAL A 219 16.93 12.82 -43.48
N ALA A 220 17.61 13.97 -43.59
CA ALA A 220 18.84 14.11 -44.39
C ALA A 220 19.98 13.22 -43.87
N ASN A 221 20.01 12.93 -42.57
CA ASN A 221 20.94 11.99 -41.95
C ASN A 221 20.45 10.52 -41.97
N GLY A 222 19.37 10.21 -42.69
CA GLY A 222 18.83 8.86 -42.83
C GLY A 222 18.04 8.36 -41.61
N ILE A 223 17.63 9.25 -40.71
CA ILE A 223 16.85 8.92 -39.52
C ILE A 223 15.36 9.15 -39.83
N TYR A 224 14.59 8.06 -39.90
CA TYR A 224 13.16 8.08 -40.23
C TYR A 224 12.25 7.70 -39.06
N GLN A 225 12.83 7.34 -37.92
CA GLN A 225 12.10 6.92 -36.73
C GLN A 225 12.70 7.55 -35.49
N LEU A 226 11.84 8.05 -34.61
CA LEU A 226 12.16 8.55 -33.28
C LEU A 226 11.28 7.85 -32.26
N ARG A 227 11.73 7.85 -31.01
CA ARG A 227 10.87 7.55 -29.86
C ARG A 227 10.70 8.81 -29.04
N TYR A 228 9.46 9.18 -28.74
CA TYR A 228 9.17 10.19 -27.73
C TYR A 228 8.77 9.53 -26.43
N THR A 229 9.43 9.87 -25.33
CA THR A 229 9.19 9.28 -24.01
C THR A 229 8.94 10.34 -22.96
N ARG A 230 8.06 10.04 -22.01
CA ARG A 230 7.92 10.80 -20.77
C ARG A 230 8.01 9.85 -19.59
N THR A 231 8.63 10.34 -18.52
CA THR A 231 8.68 9.68 -17.20
C THR A 231 7.86 10.51 -16.23
N PHE A 232 6.91 9.87 -15.56
CA PHE A 232 6.10 10.45 -14.49
C PHE A 232 6.59 9.92 -13.15
N VAL A 233 6.68 10.81 -12.18
CA VAL A 233 7.10 10.57 -10.80
C VAL A 233 5.99 10.99 -9.86
N ASP A 234 5.58 10.11 -8.94
CA ASP A 234 4.57 10.42 -7.92
C ASP A 234 5.17 10.90 -6.59
N ASP A 235 4.31 11.19 -5.60
CA ASP A 235 4.70 11.64 -4.26
C ASP A 235 5.48 10.59 -3.45
N LYS A 236 5.55 9.34 -3.93
CA LYS A 236 6.31 8.23 -3.34
C LYS A 236 7.60 7.93 -4.11
N ASP A 237 8.00 8.81 -5.04
CA ASP A 237 9.14 8.61 -5.95
C ASP A 237 8.99 7.35 -6.84
N THR A 238 7.75 6.91 -7.08
CA THR A 238 7.48 5.84 -8.03
C THR A 238 7.59 6.40 -9.43
N ARG A 239 8.43 5.78 -10.25
CA ARG A 239 8.70 6.23 -11.62
C ARG A 239 8.08 5.27 -12.62
N ARG A 240 7.35 5.81 -13.58
CA ARG A 240 6.84 5.08 -14.74
C ARG A 240 7.04 5.88 -16.00
N SER A 241 7.42 5.20 -17.07
CA SER A 241 7.63 5.82 -18.37
C SER A 241 6.71 5.18 -19.39
N ALA A 242 6.26 5.99 -20.34
CA ALA A 242 5.58 5.51 -21.53
C ALA A 242 6.19 6.20 -22.74
N SER A 243 6.06 5.57 -23.90
CA SER A 243 6.67 6.06 -25.13
C SER A 243 5.73 5.95 -26.32
N VAL A 244 5.98 6.81 -27.31
CA VAL A 244 5.32 6.84 -28.60
C VAL A 244 6.37 6.72 -29.70
N ASP A 245 6.14 5.80 -30.63
CA ASP A 245 6.98 5.67 -31.81
C ASP A 245 6.57 6.67 -32.88
N ILE A 246 7.54 7.39 -33.44
CA ILE A 246 7.28 8.50 -34.35
C ILE A 246 7.97 8.21 -35.67
N ARG A 247 7.20 8.19 -36.75
CA ARG A 247 7.71 8.13 -38.12
C ARG A 247 7.91 9.53 -38.66
N LEU A 248 9.09 9.81 -39.19
CA LEU A 248 9.43 11.06 -39.85
C LEU A 248 9.20 10.95 -41.35
N THR A 249 8.68 12.01 -41.94
CA THR A 249 8.41 12.16 -43.38
C THR A 249 8.79 13.55 -43.84
N GLN A 250 8.99 13.73 -45.15
CA GLN A 250 9.24 15.05 -45.74
C GLN A 250 7.95 15.88 -45.75
#